data_AF-D1PDB6-F1
#
_entry.id   AF-D1PDB6-F1
#
_cell.length_a   1.000
_cell.length_b   1.000
_cell.length_c   1.000
_cell.angle_alpha   90.00
_cell.angle_beta   90.00
_cell.angle_gamma   90.00
#
_symmetry.space_group_name_H-M   'P 1'
#
loop_
_entity.id
_entity.type
_entity.pdbx_description
1 polymer ?
#
loop_
_entity_poly.entity_id
_entity_poly.type
_entity_poly.pdbx_seq_one_letter_code
_entity_poly.pdbx_strand_id
1 'polypeptide(L)'
;MALNQTNKLVWIVETIYRAHKISFEELNRRWMDNVDLSGGEEMLKRTFHKWKWNIFDTFGLSIECETTAPHSIRIINKYTL
;
A
#
# COMPACT_ATOMS: atom_id res chain seq x y z
N MET A 1 -15.70 13.12 -8.84
CA MET A 1 -14.90 12.32 -9.80
C MET A 1 -14.83 10.91 -9.27
N ALA A 2 -15.15 9.90 -10.06
CA ALA A 2 -15.08 8.51 -9.59
C ALA A 2 -13.61 8.18 -9.30
N LEU A 3 -13.31 7.88 -8.04
CA LEU A 3 -11.96 7.48 -7.66
C LEU A 3 -11.69 6.07 -8.20
N ASN A 4 -10.95 6.00 -9.30
CA ASN A 4 -10.60 4.72 -9.91
C ASN A 4 -9.69 3.90 -9.00
N GLN A 5 -9.85 2.58 -9.06
CA GLN A 5 -9.03 1.62 -8.31
C GLN A 5 -7.53 1.90 -8.47
N THR A 6 -7.09 2.33 -9.65
CA THR A 6 -5.72 2.74 -9.95
C THR A 6 -5.20 3.83 -9.02
N ASN A 7 -6.01 4.86 -8.70
CA ASN A 7 -5.59 5.94 -7.81
C ASN A 7 -5.31 5.43 -6.39
N LYS A 8 -6.10 4.45 -5.93
CA LYS A 8 -5.87 3.77 -4.65
C LYS A 8 -4.54 3.02 -4.65
N LEU A 9 -4.25 2.29 -5.73
CA LEU A 9 -2.98 1.57 -5.88
C LEU A 9 -1.78 2.53 -5.92
N VAL A 10 -1.89 3.61 -6.69
CA VAL A 10 -0.84 4.65 -6.79
C VAL A 10 -0.57 5.28 -5.43
N TRP A 11 -1.62 5.66 -4.68
CA TRP A 11 -1.44 6.24 -3.35
C TRP A 11 -0.71 5.30 -2.39
N ILE A 12 -1.03 3.99 -2.41
CA ILE A 12 -0.34 3.00 -1.56
C ILE A 12 1.14 2.91 -1.93
N VAL A 13 1.43 2.81 -3.22
CA VAL A 13 2.80 2.75 -3.72
C VAL A 13 3.57 4.00 -3.32
N GLU A 14 3.03 5.19 -3.60
CA GLU A 14 3.67 6.46 -3.23
C GLU A 14 3.87 6.59 -1.72
N THR A 15 2.88 6.19 -0.91
CA THR A 15 2.97 6.29 0.55
C THR A 15 4.07 5.40 1.10
N ILE A 16 4.16 4.15 0.64
CA ILE A 16 5.22 3.23 1.06
C ILE A 16 6.58 3.69 0.51
N TYR A 17 6.62 4.19 -0.73
CA TYR A 17 7.85 4.66 -1.37
C TYR A 17 8.44 5.88 -0.63
N ARG A 18 7.61 6.88 -0.33
CA ARG A 18 8.02 8.08 0.43
C ARG A 18 8.44 7.76 1.86
N ALA A 19 7.79 6.79 2.50
CA ALA A 19 8.14 6.38 3.85
C ALA A 19 9.40 5.52 3.92
N HIS A 20 9.84 4.91 2.81
CA HIS A 20 10.87 3.87 2.68
C HIS A 20 10.59 2.56 3.47
N LYS A 21 10.09 2.68 4.71
CA LYS A 21 9.66 1.61 5.60
C LYS A 21 8.49 2.15 6.44
N ILE A 22 7.32 1.53 6.38
CA ILE A 22 6.12 1.96 7.10
C ILE A 22 5.36 0.77 7.66
N SER A 23 4.83 0.85 8.88
CA SER A 23 4.01 -0.23 9.44
C SER A 23 2.62 -0.25 8.80
N PHE A 24 1.96 -1.42 8.77
CA PHE A 24 0.58 -1.52 8.28
C PHE A 24 -0.36 -0.57 9.03
N GLU A 25 -0.19 -0.43 10.35
CA GLU A 25 -1.00 0.47 11.18
C GLU A 25 -0.83 1.93 10.77
N GLU A 26 0.40 2.36 10.48
CA GLU A 26 0.70 3.73 10.06
C GLU A 26 0.18 3.99 8.63
N LEU A 27 0.31 3.01 7.73
CA LEU A 27 -0.30 3.07 6.41
C LEU A 27 -1.83 3.17 6.50
N ASN A 28 -2.45 2.38 7.38
CA ASN A 28 -3.89 2.39 7.60
C ASN A 28 -4.36 3.71 8.22
N ARG A 29 -3.58 4.27 9.16
CA ARG A 29 -3.86 5.58 9.75
C ARG A 29 -3.87 6.68 8.70
N ARG A 30 -2.85 6.72 7.83
CA ARG A 30 -2.80 7.68 6.71
C ARG A 30 -3.93 7.44 5.72
N TRP A 31 -4.31 6.19 5.49
CA TRP A 31 -5.43 5.85 4.62
C TRP A 31 -6.76 6.42 5.15
N MET A 32 -7.02 6.23 6.45
CA MET A 32 -8.21 6.79 7.10
C MET A 32 -8.21 8.33 7.13
N ASP A 33 -7.04 8.95 7.29
CA ASP A 33 -6.88 10.41 7.21
C ASP A 33 -7.23 10.97 5.81
N ASN A 34 -6.99 10.17 4.76
CA ASN A 34 -7.36 10.51 3.39
C ASN A 34 -8.83 10.16 3.10
N VAL A 35 -9.77 10.91 3.68
CA VAL A 35 -11.23 10.68 3.54
C VAL A 35 -11.69 10.68 2.07
N ASP A 36 -11.09 11.47 1.20
CA ASP A 36 -11.37 11.47 -0.24
C ASP A 36 -11.06 10.12 -0.93
N LEU A 37 -10.08 9.38 -0.41
CA LEU A 37 -9.62 8.09 -0.96
C LEU A 37 -10.29 6.88 -0.29
N SER A 38 -10.40 6.94 1.04
CA SER A 38 -10.88 5.87 1.89
C SER A 38 -12.35 5.94 2.22
N GLY A 39 -12.99 7.11 2.06
CA GLY A 39 -14.31 7.36 2.64
C GLY A 39 -14.30 7.41 4.17
N GLY A 40 -13.12 7.51 4.79
CA GLY A 40 -12.93 7.36 6.23
C GLY A 40 -12.92 5.91 6.72
N GLU A 41 -12.93 4.93 5.81
CA GLU A 41 -12.93 3.51 6.16
C GLU A 41 -11.51 2.95 6.32
N GLU A 42 -11.35 2.03 7.28
CA GLU A 42 -10.10 1.31 7.48
C GLU A 42 -9.80 0.36 6.31
N MET A 43 -8.51 0.22 6.01
CA MET A 43 -8.02 -0.70 5.01
C MET A 43 -8.03 -2.13 5.56
N LEU A 44 -8.96 -2.95 5.07
CA LEU A 44 -8.99 -4.37 5.41
C LEU A 44 -7.75 -5.10 4.89
N LYS A 45 -7.14 -5.95 5.72
CA LYS A 45 -5.98 -6.79 5.33
C LYS A 45 -6.24 -7.58 4.05
N ARG A 46 -7.43 -8.17 3.90
CA ARG A 46 -7.81 -8.92 2.69
C ARG A 46 -7.76 -8.05 1.43
N THR A 47 -8.26 -6.83 1.52
CA THR A 47 -8.24 -5.85 0.42
C THR A 47 -6.82 -5.44 0.09
N PHE A 48 -6.00 -5.18 1.12
CA PHE A 48 -4.58 -4.89 0.97
C PHE A 48 -3.84 -6.03 0.24
N HIS A 49 -4.09 -7.29 0.62
CA HIS A 49 -3.51 -8.44 -0.10
C HIS A 49 -3.86 -8.44 -1.59
N LYS A 50 -5.11 -8.16 -1.94
CA LYS A 50 -5.54 -8.07 -3.35
C LYS A 50 -4.86 -6.90 -4.07
N TRP A 51 -4.74 -5.76 -3.41
CA TRP A 51 -4.06 -4.59 -3.96
C TRP A 51 -2.57 -4.80 -4.16
N LYS A 52 -1.89 -5.56 -3.28
CA LYS A 52 -0.50 -5.98 -3.49
C LYS A 52 -0.33 -6.75 -4.80
N TRP A 53 -1.23 -7.69 -5.07
CA TRP A 53 -1.22 -8.44 -6.33
C TRP A 53 -1.46 -7.54 -7.54
N ASN A 54 -2.44 -6.63 -7.47
CA ASN A 54 -2.69 -5.68 -8.55
C ASN A 54 -1.50 -4.75 -8.78
N ILE A 55 -0.84 -4.29 -7.72
CA ILE A 55 0.37 -3.45 -7.81
C ILE A 55 1.51 -4.22 -8.47
N PHE A 56 1.68 -5.49 -8.11
CA PHE A 56 2.67 -6.36 -8.74
C PHE A 56 2.39 -6.57 -10.23
N ASP A 57 1.14 -6.84 -10.59
CA ASP A 57 0.71 -7.05 -11.97
C ASP A 57 0.82 -5.76 -12.82
N THR A 58 0.42 -4.61 -12.25
CA THR A 58 0.37 -3.33 -12.97
C THR A 58 1.73 -2.63 -13.05
N PHE A 59 2.50 -2.64 -11.95
CA PHE A 59 3.74 -1.87 -11.82
C PHE A 59 5.00 -2.72 -11.71
N GLY A 60 4.86 -4.05 -11.56
CA GLY A 60 6.01 -4.92 -11.28
C GLY A 60 6.61 -4.76 -9.89
N LEU A 61 5.94 -4.03 -8.99
CA LEU A 61 6.41 -3.77 -7.64
C LEU A 61 5.89 -4.83 -6.66
N SER A 62 6.79 -5.46 -5.93
CA SER A 62 6.40 -6.40 -4.87
C SER A 62 6.43 -5.69 -3.53
N ILE A 63 5.32 -5.75 -2.79
CA ILE A 63 5.26 -5.22 -1.43
C ILE A 63 5.54 -6.38 -0.48
N GLU A 64 6.58 -6.27 0.34
CA GLU A 64 6.88 -7.26 1.37
C GLU A 64 6.52 -6.72 2.75
N CYS A 65 5.97 -7.61 3.58
CA CYS A 65 5.66 -7.33 4.98
C CYS A 65 6.63 -8.14 5.82
N GLU A 66 7.52 -7.45 6.53
CA GLU A 66 8.48 -8.05 7.44
C GLU A 66 7.77 -8.33 8.77
N THR A 67 7.75 -9.61 9.19
CA THR A 67 7.12 -10.03 10.46
C THR A 67 8.07 -9.96 11.66
N THR A 68 9.37 -9.76 11.43
CA THR A 68 10.37 -9.50 12.48
C THR A 68 10.33 -8.03 12.88
N ALA A 69 10.03 -7.78 14.15
CA ALA A 69 9.59 -6.50 14.71
C ALA A 69 10.36 -5.25 14.24
N PRO A 70 9.70 -4.10 14.02
CA PRO A 70 8.24 -3.84 13.97
C PRO A 70 7.65 -4.25 12.62
N HIS A 71 6.37 -4.66 12.57
CA HIS A 71 5.65 -5.15 11.37
C HIS A 71 5.68 -4.19 10.17
N SER A 72 6.81 -4.16 9.48
CA SER A 72 7.15 -3.10 8.54
C SER A 72 6.88 -3.54 7.13
N ILE A 73 6.30 -2.64 6.36
CA ILE A 73 6.02 -2.78 4.95
C ILE A 73 7.10 -2.02 4.18
N ARG A 74 7.66 -2.68 3.17
CA ARG A 74 8.62 -2.08 2.23
C ARG A 74 8.29 -2.52 0.81
N ILE A 75 8.49 -1.60 -0.15
CA ILE A 75 8.48 -1.95 -1.57
C ILE A 75 9.84 -2.55 -1.92
N ILE A 76 9.83 -3.73 -2.51
CA ILE A 76 10.99 -4.34 -3.15
C ILE A 76 10.78 -4.34 -4.66
N ASN A 77 11.76 -3.82 -5.39
CA ASN A 77 11.79 -3.94 -6.84
C ASN A 77 12.36 -5.33 -7.19
N LYS A 78 11.56 -6.20 -7.81
CA LYS A 78 12.03 -7.52 -8.25
C LYS A 78 12.68 -7.51 -9.63
N TYR A 79 12.68 -6.38 -10.35
CA TYR A 79 13.26 -6.28 -11.69
C TYR A 79 14.71 -5.77 -11.74
N THR A 80 15.38 -5.61 -10.60
CA THR A 80 16.83 -5.39 -10.59
C THR A 80 17.54 -6.75 -10.62
N LEU A 81 17.84 -7.20 -11.84
CA LEU A 81 18.93 -8.15 -12.14
C LEU A 81 20.28 -7.50 -11.86
#